data_AF-A0A3L6PFH1-F1
#
_entry.id   AF-A0A3L6PFH1-F1
#
_cell.length_a   1.000
_cell.length_b   1.000
_cell.length_c   1.000
_cell.angle_alpha   90.00
_cell.angle_beta   90.00
_cell.angle_gamma   90.00
#
_symmetry.space_group_name_H-M   'P 1'
#
loop_
_entity.id
_entity.type
_entity.pdbx_description
1 polymer ?
#
loop_
_entity_poly.entity_id
_entity_poly.type
_entity_poly.pdbx_seq_one_letter_code
_entity_poly.pdbx_strand_id
1 'polypeptide(L)'
;MVAKRLHSSMLEELPSDVAIKITGHLAVTTERPMDDLRGLRATCRFMRRVCYNLEVGRSVATERFTDHMEWNKPDGYDALLARLTQIDNPEACFITGLGVVFGELKPVAQPCIIVFTHAAAEGHNVAAYMAAVLLYMANAGAAADDAARRYIRQVEGEEEAAAAAHQC
;
A
#
# COMPACT_ATOMS: atom_id res chain seq x y z
N MET A 1 6.42 43.58 7.54
CA MET A 1 6.45 42.10 7.64
C MET A 1 5.25 41.61 8.47
N VAL A 2 4.11 41.35 7.83
CA VAL A 2 2.91 40.79 8.48
C VAL A 2 2.34 39.69 7.58
N ALA A 3 2.97 38.52 7.61
CA ALA A 3 2.46 37.31 6.93
C ALA A 3 2.46 36.07 7.84
N LYS A 4 3.05 36.17 9.04
CA LYS A 4 3.24 35.04 9.96
C LYS A 4 2.07 34.76 10.91
N ARG A 5 1.16 35.71 11.14
CA ARG A 5 0.06 35.53 12.12
C ARG A 5 -1.20 34.88 11.54
N LEU A 6 -1.46 35.01 10.24
CA LEU A 6 -2.69 34.51 9.62
C LEU A 6 -2.70 32.97 9.49
N HIS A 7 -1.57 32.37 9.07
CA HIS A 7 -1.46 30.92 8.89
C HIS A 7 -1.65 30.11 10.18
N SER A 8 -1.33 30.70 11.35
CA SER A 8 -1.50 30.00 12.63
C SER A 8 -2.95 29.93 13.09
N SER A 9 -3.82 30.84 12.61
CA SER A 9 -5.24 30.88 12.99
C SER A 9 -6.11 29.90 12.21
N MET A 10 -5.87 29.72 10.90
CA MET A 10 -6.67 28.82 10.05
C MET A 10 -6.47 27.34 10.38
N LEU A 11 -5.31 26.95 10.91
CA LEU A 11 -5.04 25.58 11.35
C LEU A 11 -5.67 25.23 12.70
N GLU A 12 -6.08 26.22 13.50
CA GLU A 12 -6.83 25.99 14.75
C GLU A 12 -8.33 25.83 14.52
N GLU A 13 -8.85 26.32 13.38
CA GLU A 13 -10.25 26.17 12.98
C GLU A 13 -10.53 24.87 12.21
N LEU A 14 -9.49 24.21 11.69
CA LEU A 14 -9.65 22.99 10.90
C LEU A 14 -9.91 21.78 11.84
N PRO A 15 -11.05 21.08 11.69
CA PRO A 15 -11.31 19.87 12.46
C PRO A 15 -10.22 18.80 12.22
N SER A 16 -9.89 18.05 13.27
CA SER A 16 -8.76 17.10 13.24
C SER A 16 -8.96 15.98 12.21
N ASP A 17 -10.18 15.49 12.05
CA ASP A 17 -10.59 14.49 11.06
C ASP A 17 -10.40 15.00 9.62
N VAL A 18 -10.78 16.25 9.36
CA VAL A 18 -10.57 16.88 8.04
C VAL A 18 -9.08 17.05 7.77
N ALA A 19 -8.30 17.49 8.76
CA ALA A 19 -6.85 17.60 8.65
C ALA A 19 -6.18 16.24 8.39
N ILE A 20 -6.63 15.17 9.06
CA ILE A 20 -6.18 13.79 8.82
C ILE A 20 -6.48 13.39 7.38
N LYS A 21 -7.69 13.62 6.88
CA LYS A 21 -8.08 13.26 5.51
C LYS A 21 -7.26 14.02 4.46
N ILE A 22 -7.06 15.33 4.64
CA ILE A 22 -6.24 16.14 3.74
C ILE A 22 -4.79 15.66 3.76
N THR A 23 -4.24 15.39 4.95
CA THR A 23 -2.85 14.94 5.09
C THR A 23 -2.66 13.52 4.55
N GLY A 24 -3.64 12.64 4.73
CA GLY A 24 -3.66 11.31 4.13
C GLY A 24 -3.73 11.38 2.61
N HIS A 25 -4.58 12.25 2.05
CA HIS A 25 -4.61 12.47 0.60
C HIS A 25 -3.28 13.00 0.07
N LEU A 26 -2.67 13.96 0.77
CA LEU A 26 -1.33 14.45 0.45
C LEU A 26 -0.32 13.29 0.42
N ALA A 27 -0.35 12.41 1.43
CA ALA A 27 0.54 11.26 1.54
C ALA A 27 0.36 10.21 0.42
N VAL A 28 -0.79 10.20 -0.26
CA VAL A 28 -1.03 9.37 -1.47
C VAL A 28 -0.54 10.08 -2.73
N THR A 29 -0.84 11.39 -2.84
CA THR A 29 -0.75 12.10 -4.13
C THR A 29 0.58 12.77 -4.41
N THR A 30 1.37 13.09 -3.39
CA THR A 30 2.60 13.84 -3.62
C THR A 30 3.73 12.95 -4.10
N GLU A 31 4.66 13.54 -4.85
CA GLU A 31 5.85 12.83 -5.32
C GLU A 31 6.74 12.38 -4.16
N ARG A 32 6.82 13.18 -3.08
CA ARG A 32 7.74 12.95 -1.96
C ARG A 32 7.00 12.96 -0.62
N PRO A 33 6.11 11.99 -0.37
CA PRO A 33 5.16 12.05 0.75
C PRO A 33 5.85 12.13 2.11
N MET A 34 7.02 11.52 2.30
CA MET A 34 7.75 11.62 3.58
C MET A 34 8.43 12.97 3.80
N ASP A 35 8.90 13.63 2.74
CA ASP A 35 9.48 14.98 2.85
C ASP A 35 8.38 16.00 3.13
N ASP A 36 7.22 15.86 2.48
CA ASP A 36 6.05 16.70 2.71
C ASP A 36 5.48 16.52 4.12
N LEU A 37 5.32 15.27 4.57
CA LEU A 37 4.89 14.98 5.94
C LEU A 37 5.90 15.48 6.97
N ARG A 38 7.21 15.39 6.69
CA ARG A 38 8.26 15.95 7.55
C ARG A 38 8.17 17.48 7.60
N GLY A 39 7.93 18.13 6.45
CA GLY A 39 7.67 19.56 6.35
C GLY A 39 6.47 19.98 7.19
N LEU A 40 5.34 19.29 7.02
CA LEU A 40 4.12 19.53 7.80
C LEU A 40 4.34 19.32 9.30
N ARG A 41 5.05 18.27 9.72
CA ARG A 41 5.40 18.03 11.13
C ARG A 41 6.19 19.19 11.75
N ALA A 42 7.01 19.88 10.96
CA ALA A 42 7.83 20.99 11.42
C ALA A 42 7.04 22.31 11.55
N THR A 43 5.85 22.42 10.94
CA THR A 43 5.05 23.65 10.97
C THR A 43 4.48 23.95 12.36
N CYS A 44 3.77 22.99 12.99
CA CYS A 44 3.14 23.20 14.29
C CYS A 44 2.83 21.89 15.02
N ARG A 45 2.49 21.99 16.32
CA ARG A 45 2.15 20.82 17.16
C ARG A 45 0.88 20.10 16.71
N PHE A 46 -0.09 20.83 16.16
CA PHE A 46 -1.32 20.25 15.62
C PHE A 46 -1.01 19.35 14.43
N MET A 47 -0.33 19.88 13.41
CA MET A 47 0.09 19.09 12.25
C MET A 47 1.03 17.95 12.65
N ARG A 48 1.89 18.15 13.65
CA ARG A 48 2.70 17.04 14.20
C ARG A 48 1.83 15.88 14.69
N ARG A 49 0.71 16.13 15.38
CA ARG A 49 -0.22 15.08 15.81
C ARG A 49 -0.96 14.45 14.63
N VAL A 50 -1.43 15.26 13.68
CA VAL A 50 -2.10 14.80 12.46
C VAL A 50 -1.19 13.86 11.66
N CYS A 51 0.07 14.24 11.42
CA CYS A 51 1.03 13.42 10.69
C CYS A 51 1.52 12.16 11.45
N TYR A 52 1.17 12.00 12.74
CA TYR A 52 1.38 10.78 13.51
C TYR A 52 0.11 9.93 13.63
N ASN A 53 -1.01 10.38 13.07
CA ASN A 53 -2.23 9.60 13.07
C ASN A 53 -2.06 8.34 12.21
N LEU A 54 -2.66 7.25 12.67
CA LEU A 54 -2.60 5.94 12.03
C LEU A 54 -3.14 5.97 10.60
N GLU A 55 -4.24 6.67 10.36
CA GLU A 55 -4.89 6.76 9.04
C GLU A 55 -4.00 7.48 8.02
N VAL A 56 -3.27 8.51 8.46
CA VAL A 56 -2.28 9.18 7.60
C VAL A 56 -1.16 8.20 7.24
N GLY A 57 -0.65 7.45 8.22
CA GLY A 57 0.39 6.44 7.98
C GLY A 57 -0.06 5.31 7.05
N ARG A 58 -1.32 4.86 7.18
CA ARG A 58 -1.93 3.86 6.29
C ARG A 58 -2.15 4.37 4.86
N SER A 59 -2.22 5.69 4.69
CA SER A 59 -2.41 6.34 3.38
C SER A 59 -1.10 6.66 2.66
N VAL A 60 0.06 6.41 3.29
CA VAL A 60 1.35 6.70 2.64
C VAL A 60 1.54 5.76 1.46
N ALA A 61 1.67 6.33 0.25
CA ALA A 61 1.98 5.58 -0.97
C ALA A 61 3.46 5.18 -0.97
N THR A 62 3.76 3.90 -0.76
CA THR A 62 5.14 3.41 -0.62
C THR A 62 5.88 3.26 -1.95
N GLU A 63 5.17 3.11 -3.04
CA GLU A 63 5.61 2.99 -4.42
C GLU A 63 6.24 4.30 -4.87
N ARG A 64 5.79 5.43 -4.33
CA ARG A 64 6.42 6.73 -4.58
C ARG A 64 7.83 6.82 -4.00
N PHE A 65 8.19 5.96 -3.04
CA PHE A 65 9.56 5.87 -2.56
C PHE A 65 10.48 5.12 -3.51
N THR A 66 9.97 4.22 -4.37
CA THR A 66 10.86 3.44 -5.25
C THR A 66 11.55 4.30 -6.30
N ASP A 67 10.89 5.37 -6.75
CA ASP A 67 11.41 6.27 -7.78
C ASP A 67 12.45 7.28 -7.25
N HIS A 68 12.35 7.64 -5.97
CA HIS A 68 13.19 8.67 -5.33
C HIS A 68 14.17 8.12 -4.30
N MET A 69 14.07 6.84 -3.94
CA MET A 69 15.09 6.19 -3.16
C MET A 69 16.30 5.94 -4.03
N GLU A 70 17.36 6.69 -3.75
CA GLU A 70 18.70 6.15 -3.92
C GLU A 70 18.74 4.85 -3.11
N TRP A 71 18.73 3.70 -3.79
CA TRP A 71 18.89 2.34 -3.26
C TRP A 71 20.13 2.13 -2.36
N ASN A 72 20.88 3.19 -2.08
CA ASN A 72 22.13 3.25 -1.33
C ASN A 72 21.96 3.37 0.19
N LYS A 73 20.74 3.43 0.74
CA LYS A 73 20.48 3.40 2.19
C LYS A 73 19.40 2.38 2.59
N PRO A 74 19.70 1.07 2.46
CA PRO A 74 18.75 -0.01 2.75
C PRO A 74 18.16 0.06 4.17
N ASP A 75 18.99 0.35 5.18
CA ASP A 75 18.56 0.39 6.60
C ASP A 75 17.43 1.39 6.88
N GLY A 76 17.40 2.51 6.16
CA GLY A 76 16.38 3.55 6.33
C GLY A 76 15.04 3.16 5.72
N TYR A 77 15.07 2.47 4.57
CA TYR A 77 13.89 1.94 3.92
C TYR A 77 13.27 0.81 4.73
N ASP A 78 14.09 -0.15 5.16
CA ASP A 78 13.61 -1.30 5.92
C ASP A 78 12.97 -0.86 7.25
N ALA A 79 13.56 0.12 7.92
CA ALA A 79 12.99 0.70 9.14
C ALA A 79 11.67 1.45 8.89
N LEU A 80 11.52 2.13 7.75
CA LEU A 80 10.28 2.78 7.35
C LEU A 80 9.20 1.75 7.01
N LEU A 81 9.56 0.77 6.18
CA LEU A 81 8.68 -0.31 5.75
C LEU A 81 8.16 -1.09 6.97
N ALA A 82 9.04 -1.49 7.90
CA ALA A 82 8.65 -2.16 9.14
C ALA A 82 7.67 -1.34 9.97
N ARG A 83 7.85 -0.02 10.06
CA ARG A 83 6.92 0.88 10.78
C ARG A 83 5.57 0.99 10.09
N LEU A 84 5.54 1.02 8.76
CA LEU A 84 4.30 1.09 7.98
C LEU A 84 3.54 -0.24 8.03
N THR A 85 4.25 -1.37 7.99
CA THR A 85 3.66 -2.70 8.17
C THR A 85 3.05 -2.87 9.58
N GLN A 86 3.72 -2.37 10.63
CA GLN A 86 3.17 -2.39 12.00
C GLN A 86 1.85 -1.62 12.17
N ILE A 87 1.55 -0.70 11.26
CA ILE A 87 0.30 0.06 11.27
C ILE A 87 -0.67 -0.41 10.18
N ASP A 88 -0.46 -1.60 9.62
CA ASP A 88 -1.27 -2.21 8.57
C ASP A 88 -1.42 -1.34 7.32
N ASN A 89 -0.36 -0.60 6.94
CA ASN A 89 -0.34 0.05 5.63
C ASN A 89 -0.37 -1.06 4.56
N PRO A 90 -1.38 -1.10 3.68
CA PRO A 90 -1.62 -2.23 2.78
C PRO A 90 -0.46 -2.45 1.81
N GLU A 91 0.18 -1.37 1.39
CA GLU A 91 1.26 -1.39 0.41
C GLU A 91 2.60 -1.82 1.04
N ALA A 92 2.89 -1.33 2.24
CA ALA A 92 4.03 -1.80 3.03
C ALA A 92 3.90 -3.28 3.41
N CYS A 93 2.69 -3.73 3.75
CA CYS A 93 2.38 -5.14 3.98
C CYS A 93 2.61 -5.97 2.73
N PHE A 94 2.20 -5.48 1.54
CA PHE A 94 2.44 -6.13 0.26
C PHE A 94 3.94 -6.27 -0.03
N ILE A 95 4.71 -5.18 0.06
CA ILE A 95 6.17 -5.17 -0.19
C ILE A 95 6.91 -6.04 0.83
N THR A 96 6.54 -5.98 2.10
CA THR A 96 7.10 -6.87 3.15
C THR A 96 6.79 -8.33 2.83
N GLY A 97 5.57 -8.63 2.38
CA GLY A 97 5.16 -9.96 1.95
C GLY A 97 5.97 -10.45 0.74
N LEU A 98 6.23 -9.61 -0.25
CA LEU A 98 7.13 -9.93 -1.35
C LEU A 98 8.55 -10.21 -0.87
N GLY A 99 9.08 -9.42 0.07
CA GLY A 99 10.39 -9.66 0.68
C GLY A 99 10.48 -11.01 1.38
N VAL A 100 9.43 -11.45 2.05
CA VAL A 100 9.36 -12.80 2.65
C VAL A 100 9.28 -13.89 1.57
N VAL A 101 8.51 -13.66 0.51
CA VAL A 101 8.35 -14.62 -0.62
C VAL A 101 9.62 -14.79 -1.44
N PHE A 102 10.37 -13.70 -1.66
CA PHE A 102 11.52 -13.67 -2.58
C PHE A 102 12.89 -13.56 -1.88
N GLY A 103 12.95 -13.04 -0.65
CA GLY A 103 14.19 -12.81 0.10
C GLY A 103 14.62 -14.01 0.95
N GLU A 104 13.68 -14.84 1.39
CA GLU A 104 13.99 -16.15 1.95
C GLU A 104 13.62 -17.22 0.93
N LEU A 105 14.61 -17.88 0.32
CA LEU A 105 14.46 -19.13 -0.41
C LEU A 105 14.03 -20.28 0.52
N LYS A 106 12.92 -20.10 1.25
CA LYS A 106 12.22 -21.14 2.01
C LYS A 106 10.72 -20.96 1.77
N PRO A 107 10.03 -21.98 1.24
CA PRO A 107 8.66 -21.84 0.78
C PRO A 107 7.71 -21.81 1.98
N VAL A 108 7.40 -20.61 2.49
CA VAL A 108 6.16 -20.38 3.23
C VAL A 108 5.08 -19.95 2.23
N ALA A 109 4.95 -20.71 1.14
CA ALA A 109 4.05 -20.40 0.03
C ALA A 109 2.58 -20.36 0.48
N GLN A 110 2.20 -21.18 1.46
CA GLN A 110 0.80 -21.33 1.86
C GLN A 110 0.18 -20.10 2.53
N PRO A 111 0.79 -19.51 3.59
CA PRO A 111 0.29 -18.25 4.15
C PRO A 111 0.21 -17.10 3.13
N CYS A 112 1.19 -17.00 2.23
CA CYS A 112 1.19 -15.97 1.19
C CYS A 112 0.09 -16.19 0.14
N ILE A 113 -0.15 -17.44 -0.28
CA ILE A 113 -1.26 -17.79 -1.18
C ILE A 113 -2.59 -17.34 -0.57
N ILE A 114 -2.83 -17.60 0.72
CA ILE A 114 -4.09 -17.21 1.39
C ILE A 114 -4.31 -15.69 1.39
N VAL A 115 -3.26 -14.92 1.65
CA VAL A 115 -3.36 -13.45 1.66
C VAL A 115 -3.63 -12.89 0.26
N PHE A 116 -2.94 -13.42 -0.76
CA PHE A 116 -3.14 -12.97 -2.14
C PHE A 116 -4.46 -13.42 -2.75
N THR A 117 -4.96 -14.62 -2.43
CA THR A 117 -6.26 -15.10 -2.91
C THR A 117 -7.41 -14.27 -2.35
N HIS A 118 -7.30 -13.81 -1.10
CA HIS A 118 -8.28 -12.91 -0.50
C HIS A 118 -8.29 -11.54 -1.19
N ALA A 119 -7.13 -10.90 -1.39
CA ALA A 119 -7.06 -9.61 -2.09
C ALA A 119 -7.49 -9.73 -3.57
N ALA A 120 -7.21 -10.86 -4.22
CA ALA A 120 -7.70 -11.16 -5.55
C ALA A 120 -9.24 -11.27 -5.60
N ALA A 121 -9.86 -11.91 -4.60
CA ALA A 121 -11.33 -11.99 -4.51
C ALA A 121 -12.00 -10.60 -4.39
N GLU A 122 -11.29 -9.61 -3.85
CA GLU A 122 -11.72 -8.20 -3.77
C GLU A 122 -11.37 -7.40 -5.05
N GLY A 123 -10.91 -8.05 -6.12
CA GLY A 123 -10.64 -7.42 -7.42
C GLY A 123 -9.22 -6.86 -7.61
N HIS A 124 -8.27 -7.16 -6.73
CA HIS A 124 -6.92 -6.62 -6.84
C HIS A 124 -6.07 -7.41 -7.87
N ASN A 125 -5.95 -6.91 -9.10
CA ASN A 125 -5.30 -7.60 -10.23
C ASN A 125 -3.85 -8.07 -9.94
N VAL A 126 -3.03 -7.25 -9.30
CA VAL A 126 -1.65 -7.65 -8.96
C VAL A 126 -1.64 -8.81 -7.96
N ALA A 127 -2.61 -8.87 -7.03
CA ALA A 127 -2.71 -9.95 -6.06
C ALA A 127 -3.18 -11.24 -6.74
N ALA A 128 -4.10 -11.15 -7.70
CA ALA A 128 -4.52 -12.28 -8.53
C ALA A 128 -3.34 -12.87 -9.32
N TYR A 129 -2.52 -12.04 -9.96
CA TYR A 129 -1.32 -12.49 -10.66
C TYR A 129 -0.32 -13.17 -9.71
N MET A 130 -0.05 -12.56 -8.54
CA MET A 130 0.86 -13.14 -7.54
C MET A 130 0.34 -14.47 -6.97
N ALA A 131 -0.96 -14.59 -6.72
CA ALA A 131 -1.59 -15.85 -6.30
C ALA A 131 -1.39 -16.94 -7.36
N ALA A 132 -1.59 -16.62 -8.64
CA ALA A 132 -1.38 -17.57 -9.74
C ALA A 132 0.06 -18.07 -9.83
N VAL A 133 1.05 -17.16 -9.74
CA VAL A 133 2.47 -17.52 -9.76
C VAL A 133 2.83 -18.40 -8.57
N LEU A 134 2.36 -18.09 -7.36
CA LEU A 134 2.64 -18.88 -6.17
C LEU A 134 1.98 -20.25 -6.20
N LEU A 135 0.75 -20.36 -6.71
CA LEU A 135 0.06 -21.63 -6.91
C LEU A 135 0.81 -22.52 -7.90
N TYR A 136 1.31 -21.95 -9.01
CA TYR A 136 2.12 -22.67 -9.99
C TYR A 136 3.45 -23.14 -9.40
N MET A 137 4.15 -22.26 -8.66
CA MET A 137 5.42 -22.61 -8.00
C MET A 137 5.25 -23.65 -6.90
N ALA A 138 4.10 -23.67 -6.20
CA ALA A 138 3.80 -24.67 -5.19
C ALA A 138 3.60 -26.08 -5.77
N ASN A 139 3.36 -26.19 -7.10
CA ASN A 139 3.12 -27.44 -7.81
C ASN A 139 2.15 -28.38 -7.05
N ALA A 140 1.09 -27.79 -6.49
CA ALA A 140 0.18 -28.46 -5.55
C ALA A 140 -0.87 -29.34 -6.25
N GLY A 141 -0.72 -29.58 -7.56
CA GLY A 141 -1.56 -30.44 -8.37
C GLY A 141 -2.67 -29.70 -9.12
N ALA A 142 -3.44 -30.46 -9.91
CA ALA A 142 -4.38 -29.92 -10.91
C ALA A 142 -5.39 -28.90 -10.37
N ALA A 143 -5.85 -29.04 -9.12
CA ALA A 143 -6.77 -28.08 -8.51
C ALA A 143 -6.13 -26.70 -8.27
N ALA A 144 -4.83 -26.66 -7.95
CA ALA A 144 -4.06 -25.43 -7.81
C ALA A 144 -3.77 -24.80 -9.19
N ASP A 145 -3.50 -25.63 -10.19
CA ASP A 145 -3.31 -25.17 -11.58
C ASP A 145 -4.59 -24.54 -12.14
N ASP A 146 -5.75 -25.14 -11.88
CA ASP A 146 -7.05 -24.60 -12.27
C ASP A 146 -7.35 -23.27 -11.56
N ALA A 147 -7.01 -23.16 -10.26
CA ALA A 147 -7.14 -21.92 -9.51
C ALA A 147 -6.21 -20.81 -10.04
N ALA A 148 -4.96 -21.15 -10.37
CA ALA A 148 -4.01 -20.22 -10.97
C ALA A 148 -4.52 -19.70 -12.32
N ARG A 149 -5.06 -20.59 -13.17
CA ARG A 149 -5.68 -20.21 -14.44
C ARG A 149 -6.89 -19.30 -14.27
N ARG A 150 -7.71 -19.48 -13.23
CA ARG A 150 -8.82 -18.57 -12.93
C ARG A 150 -8.34 -17.17 -12.60
N TYR A 151 -7.32 -17.03 -11.75
CA TYR A 151 -6.76 -15.73 -11.43
C TYR A 151 -6.11 -15.02 -12.62
N ILE A 152 -5.48 -15.76 -13.53
CA ILE A 152 -4.95 -15.18 -14.78
C ILE A 152 -6.09 -14.60 -15.64
N ARG A 153 -7.18 -15.35 -15.83
CA ARG A 153 -8.35 -14.87 -16.59
C ARG A 153 -9.03 -13.66 -15.95
N GLN A 154 -9.04 -13.61 -14.61
CA GLN A 154 -9.53 -12.46 -13.86
C GLN A 154 -8.71 -11.20 -14.18
N VAL A 155 -7.38 -11.30 -14.22
CA VAL A 155 -6.48 -10.20 -14.58
C VAL A 155 -6.62 -9.80 -16.05
N GLU A 156 -6.86 -10.76 -16.93
CA GLU A 156 -7.09 -10.54 -18.36
C GLU A 156 -8.46 -9.90 -18.67
N GLY A 157 -9.34 -9.76 -17.67
CA GLY A 157 -10.65 -9.11 -17.79
C GLY A 157 -11.74 -10.00 -18.42
N GLU A 158 -11.50 -11.31 -18.54
CA GLU A 158 -12.44 -12.24 -19.18
C GLU A 158 -13.70 -12.48 -18.31
N GLU A 159 -13.60 -12.32 -16.99
CA GLU A 159 -14.69 -12.54 -16.05
C GLU A 159 -15.72 -11.40 -16.05
N GLU A 160 -15.28 -10.15 -16.24
CA GLU A 160 -16.16 -8.99 -16.44
C GLU A 160 -16.89 -9.06 -17.79
N ALA A 161 -16.22 -9.56 -18.83
CA ALA A 161 -16.81 -9.77 -20.16
C ALA A 161 -17.88 -10.87 -20.17
N ALA A 162 -17.69 -11.97 -19.41
CA ALA A 162 -18.67 -13.03 -19.27
C ALA A 162 -19.91 -12.60 -18.45
N ALA A 163 -19.72 -11.82 -17.37
CA ALA A 163 -20.80 -11.27 -16.57
C ALA A 163 -21.68 -10.27 -17.34
N ALA A 164 -21.07 -9.45 -18.22
CA ALA A 164 -21.79 -8.54 -19.11
C ALA A 164 -22.63 -9.28 -20.17
N ALA A 165 -22.16 -10.43 -20.65
CA ALA A 165 -22.86 -11.24 -21.66
C ALA A 165 -24.09 -12.01 -21.11
N HIS A 166 -24.22 -12.19 -19.79
CA HIS A 166 -25.38 -12.83 -19.15
C HIS A 166 -26.48 -11.84 -18.73
N GLN A 167 -26.27 -10.54 -18.92
CA GLN A 167 -27.25 -9.49 -18.63
C GLN A 167 -27.90 -8.90 -19.89
N CYS A 168 -27.64 -9.47 -21.07
CA CYS A 168 -28.30 -9.14 -22.34
C CYS A 168 -29.33 -10.20 -22.74
#